data_AF-A0A9E6JW88-F1
#
_entry.id   AF-A0A9E6JW88-F1
#
_cell.length_a   1.000
_cell.length_b   1.000
_cell.length_c   1.000
_cell.angle_alpha   90.00
_cell.angle_beta   90.00
_cell.angle_gamma   90.00
#
_symmetry.space_group_name_H-M   'P 1'
#
loop_
_entity.id
_entity.type
_entity.pdbx_description
1 polymer ?
#
loop_
_entity_poly.entity_id
_entity_poly.type
_entity_poly.pdbx_seq_one_letter_code
_entity_poly.pdbx_strand_id
1 'polypeptide(L)'
;MLKDALGAWRGSEEEISRMIDAEPQNAEAWSNRAGVRSASGDLDGALGDLTMAIKLGLRFRERIIAHGNRGIIRAETGDYEGAIEDFSAVIEARPRKSIMKAALMQRALAKERIGDREGSAADRRLASILSPDLNKQTTEK
;
A
#
# COMPACT_ATOMS: atom_id res chain seq x y z
N MET A 1 1.99 0.28 7.45
CA MET A 1 0.86 0.37 6.49
C MET A 1 0.70 1.80 5.95
N LEU A 2 0.20 1.99 4.72
CA LEU A 2 -0.09 3.31 4.11
C LEU A 2 -1.35 4.00 4.70
N LYS A 3 -1.73 3.59 5.92
CA LYS A 3 -3.02 3.80 6.59
C LYS A 3 -3.25 5.24 7.04
N ASP A 4 -2.18 5.94 7.45
CA ASP A 4 -2.29 7.17 8.24
C ASP A 4 -2.76 8.38 7.42
N ALA A 5 -2.80 8.28 6.10
CA ALA A 5 -3.26 9.36 5.25
C ALA A 5 -4.76 9.28 4.87
N LEU A 6 -5.43 8.11 4.90
CA LEU A 6 -6.61 7.94 4.02
C LEU A 6 -7.78 7.02 4.44
N GLY A 7 -7.82 6.33 5.59
CA GLY A 7 -9.06 5.65 6.02
C GLY A 7 -8.90 4.71 7.21
N ALA A 8 -9.83 4.81 8.17
CA ALA A 8 -9.89 3.89 9.30
C ALA A 8 -10.56 2.58 8.88
N TRP A 9 -9.99 1.44 9.32
CA TRP A 9 -10.66 0.14 9.28
C TRP A 9 -11.92 0.21 10.16
N ARG A 10 -13.04 -0.33 9.68
CA ARG A 10 -14.34 -0.25 10.36
C ARG A 10 -14.85 -1.65 10.69
N GLY A 11 -15.32 -1.85 11.94
CA GLY A 11 -15.95 -3.08 12.42
C GLY A 11 -14.99 -4.08 13.07
N SER A 12 -15.53 -5.03 13.85
CA SER A 12 -14.77 -6.20 14.33
C SER A 12 -14.55 -7.21 13.19
N GLU A 13 -13.58 -8.13 13.34
CA GLU A 13 -13.37 -9.19 12.35
C GLU A 13 -14.62 -10.06 12.15
N GLU A 14 -15.34 -10.37 13.23
CA GLU A 14 -16.56 -11.18 13.20
C GLU A 14 -17.73 -10.46 12.51
N GLU A 15 -17.86 -9.14 12.74
CA GLU A 15 -18.87 -8.32 12.07
C GLU A 15 -18.61 -8.25 10.57
N ILE A 16 -17.37 -7.97 10.17
CA ILE A 16 -17.00 -7.88 8.75
C ILE A 16 -17.12 -9.26 8.09
N SER A 17 -16.79 -10.35 8.79
CA SER A 17 -16.95 -11.71 8.25
C SER A 17 -18.40 -12.03 7.94
N ARG A 18 -19.35 -11.66 8.81
CA ARG A 18 -20.78 -11.78 8.52
C ARG A 18 -21.22 -10.96 7.29
N MET A 19 -20.62 -9.78 7.08
CA MET A 19 -20.87 -8.97 5.87
C MET A 19 -20.36 -9.67 4.60
N ILE A 20 -19.17 -10.29 4.67
CA ILE A 20 -18.60 -11.06 3.57
C ILE A 20 -19.46 -12.30 3.26
N ASP A 21 -19.94 -13.00 4.27
CA ASP A 21 -20.80 -14.19 4.09
C ASP A 21 -22.13 -13.82 3.41
N ALA A 22 -22.71 -12.66 3.77
CA ALA A 22 -23.93 -12.15 3.17
C ALA A 22 -23.71 -11.60 1.75
N GLU A 23 -22.59 -10.90 1.52
CA GLU A 23 -22.25 -10.28 0.24
C GLU A 23 -20.80 -10.58 -0.16
N PRO A 24 -20.49 -11.78 -0.69
CA PRO A 24 -19.11 -12.18 -0.99
C PRO A 24 -18.41 -11.32 -2.06
N GLN A 25 -19.19 -10.56 -2.84
CA GLN A 25 -18.69 -9.65 -3.88
C GLN A 25 -18.38 -8.24 -3.34
N ASN A 26 -18.60 -7.99 -2.05
CA ASN A 26 -18.33 -6.69 -1.44
C ASN A 26 -16.82 -6.49 -1.21
N ALA A 27 -16.13 -5.94 -2.21
CA ALA A 27 -14.69 -5.70 -2.18
C ALA A 27 -14.22 -4.87 -0.97
N GLU A 28 -15.03 -3.91 -0.51
CA GLU A 28 -14.69 -3.07 0.65
C GLU A 28 -14.70 -3.87 1.95
N ALA A 29 -15.63 -4.82 2.12
CA ALA A 29 -15.68 -5.69 3.29
C ALA A 29 -14.39 -6.55 3.39
N TRP A 30 -13.95 -7.14 2.29
CA TRP A 30 -12.66 -7.86 2.23
C TRP A 30 -11.48 -6.94 2.60
N SER A 31 -11.41 -5.73 2.03
CA SER A 31 -10.33 -4.79 2.35
C SER A 31 -10.36 -4.34 3.82
N ASN A 32 -11.55 -4.19 4.42
CA ASN A 32 -11.68 -3.83 5.83
C ASN A 32 -11.21 -4.96 6.75
N ARG A 33 -11.59 -6.21 6.45
CA ARG A 33 -11.15 -7.37 7.24
C ARG A 33 -9.64 -7.55 7.17
N ALA A 34 -9.04 -7.37 5.99
CA ALA A 34 -7.60 -7.41 5.84
C ALA A 34 -6.89 -6.40 6.76
N GLY A 35 -7.47 -5.20 6.90
CA GLY A 35 -6.95 -4.17 7.77
C GLY A 35 -7.01 -4.53 9.26
N VAL A 36 -8.07 -5.21 9.69
CA VAL A 36 -8.23 -5.74 11.05
C VAL A 36 -7.23 -6.88 11.31
N ARG A 37 -7.14 -7.84 10.39
CA ARG A 37 -6.19 -8.98 10.47
C ARG A 37 -4.73 -8.55 10.48
N SER A 38 -4.38 -7.59 9.63
CA SER A 38 -3.03 -7.03 9.65
C SER A 38 -2.71 -6.34 10.99
N ALA A 39 -3.69 -5.66 11.60
CA ALA A 39 -3.51 -5.04 12.91
C ALA A 39 -3.43 -6.05 14.07
N SER A 40 -4.02 -7.24 13.93
CA SER A 40 -3.89 -8.35 14.90
C SER A 40 -2.69 -9.25 14.65
N GLY A 41 -1.92 -9.03 13.57
CA GLY A 41 -0.74 -9.82 13.21
C GLY A 41 -1.02 -11.02 12.31
N ASP A 42 -2.27 -11.25 11.92
CA ASP A 42 -2.63 -12.24 10.90
C ASP A 42 -2.31 -11.69 9.49
N LEU A 43 -1.02 -11.73 9.15
CA LEU A 43 -0.52 -11.23 7.87
C LEU A 43 -0.98 -12.09 6.69
N ASP A 44 -1.04 -13.40 6.86
CA ASP A 44 -1.47 -14.32 5.79
C ASP A 44 -2.96 -14.13 5.45
N GLY A 45 -3.82 -14.03 6.47
CA GLY A 45 -5.23 -13.72 6.28
C GLY A 45 -5.44 -12.33 5.67
N ALA A 46 -4.63 -11.34 6.06
CA ALA A 46 -4.66 -10.01 5.46
C ALA A 46 -4.25 -10.00 3.97
N LEU A 47 -3.23 -10.77 3.60
CA LEU A 47 -2.80 -10.92 2.20
C LEU A 47 -3.90 -11.57 1.35
N GLY A 48 -4.55 -12.61 1.86
CA GLY A 48 -5.68 -13.26 1.20
C GLY A 48 -6.84 -12.30 0.97
N ASP A 49 -7.23 -11.57 2.01
CA ASP A 49 -8.33 -10.62 1.94
C ASP A 49 -8.04 -9.42 1.02
N LEU A 50 -6.83 -8.85 1.04
CA LEU A 50 -6.44 -7.79 0.10
C LEU A 50 -6.45 -8.27 -1.35
N THR A 51 -5.99 -9.50 -1.58
CA THR A 51 -5.99 -10.11 -2.91
C THR A 51 -7.41 -10.28 -3.43
N MET A 52 -8.33 -10.74 -2.58
CA MET A 52 -9.73 -10.87 -2.94
C MET A 52 -10.37 -9.49 -3.21
N ALA A 53 -10.13 -8.50 -2.35
CA ALA A 53 -10.64 -7.15 -2.53
C ALA A 53 -10.20 -6.53 -3.87
N ILE A 54 -8.90 -6.63 -4.21
CA ILE A 54 -8.36 -6.15 -5.48
C ILE A 54 -9.02 -6.86 -6.66
N LYS A 55 -9.19 -8.19 -6.59
CA LYS A 55 -9.81 -9.01 -7.64
C LYS A 55 -11.28 -8.65 -7.88
N LEU A 56 -12.03 -8.38 -6.82
CA LEU A 56 -13.46 -8.01 -6.88
C LEU A 56 -13.69 -6.61 -7.45
N GLY A 57 -12.64 -5.77 -7.48
CA GLY A 57 -12.73 -4.42 -8.02
C GLY A 57 -13.00 -3.39 -6.93
N LEU A 58 -11.92 -2.81 -6.41
CA LEU A 58 -12.01 -1.63 -5.55
C LEU A 58 -12.12 -0.36 -6.40
N ARG A 59 -12.80 0.64 -5.81
CA ARG A 59 -12.76 2.02 -6.28
C ARG A 59 -11.30 2.49 -6.34
N PHE A 60 -11.02 3.44 -7.24
CA PHE A 60 -9.66 3.84 -7.60
C PHE A 60 -8.75 4.14 -6.39
N ARG A 61 -9.26 4.90 -5.41
CA ARG A 61 -8.50 5.30 -4.24
C ARG A 61 -8.24 4.12 -3.30
N GLU A 62 -9.25 3.31 -3.05
CA GLU A 62 -9.20 2.12 -2.20
C GLU A 62 -8.26 1.07 -2.82
N ARG A 63 -8.26 0.92 -4.15
CA ARG A 63 -7.36 0.02 -4.87
C ARG A 63 -5.89 0.40 -4.67
N ILE A 64 -5.57 1.69 -4.75
CA ILE A 64 -4.19 2.19 -4.49
C ILE A 64 -3.76 1.83 -3.07
N ILE A 65 -4.66 2.02 -2.09
CA ILE A 65 -4.37 1.70 -0.69
C ILE A 65 -4.18 0.19 -0.50
N ALA A 66 -5.02 -0.63 -1.13
CA ALA A 66 -4.94 -2.08 -1.05
C ALA A 66 -3.62 -2.62 -1.62
N HIS A 67 -3.18 -2.15 -2.80
CA HIS A 67 -1.85 -2.49 -3.34
C HIS A 67 -0.74 -2.04 -2.39
N GLY A 68 -0.80 -0.80 -1.91
CA GLY A 68 0.21 -0.28 -1.00
C GLY A 68 0.34 -1.09 0.30
N ASN A 69 -0.78 -1.50 0.90
CA ASN A 69 -0.77 -2.33 2.11
C ASN A 69 -0.33 -3.76 1.82
N ARG A 70 -0.78 -4.36 0.70
CA ARG A 70 -0.36 -5.71 0.31
C ARG A 70 1.14 -5.76 0.04
N GLY A 71 1.69 -4.73 -0.60
CA GLY A 71 3.13 -4.59 -0.84
C GLY A 71 3.94 -4.45 0.45
N ILE A 72 3.42 -3.73 1.46
CA ILE A 72 4.07 -3.64 2.78
C ILE A 72 4.09 -5.02 3.45
N ILE A 73 2.95 -5.71 3.50
CA ILE A 73 2.85 -7.02 4.15
C ILE A 73 3.76 -8.04 3.44
N ARG A 74 3.77 -8.04 2.11
CA ARG A 74 4.67 -8.89 1.30
C ARG A 74 6.15 -8.62 1.60
N ALA A 75 6.55 -7.35 1.74
CA ALA A 75 7.91 -7.01 2.12
C ALA A 75 8.26 -7.46 3.55
N GLU A 76 7.30 -7.40 4.48
CA GLU A 76 7.46 -7.88 5.86
C GLU A 76 7.59 -9.41 5.91
N THR A 77 6.86 -10.14 5.07
CA THR A 77 6.91 -11.61 5.00
C THR A 77 7.99 -12.17 4.06
N GLY A 78 8.76 -11.31 3.39
CA GLY A 78 9.90 -11.68 2.56
C GLY A 78 9.60 -11.88 1.06
N ASP A 79 8.35 -11.69 0.63
CA ASP A 79 7.96 -11.63 -0.79
C ASP A 79 8.31 -10.26 -1.38
N TYR A 80 9.60 -10.02 -1.58
CA TYR A 80 10.09 -8.74 -2.10
C TYR A 80 9.69 -8.49 -3.56
N GLU A 81 9.60 -9.55 -4.38
CA GLU A 81 9.19 -9.45 -5.78
C GLU A 81 7.71 -9.03 -5.87
N GLY A 82 6.82 -9.70 -5.13
CA GLY A 82 5.41 -9.32 -5.07
C GLY A 82 5.20 -7.92 -4.45
N ALA A 83 6.05 -7.51 -3.50
CA ALA A 83 6.03 -6.15 -2.98
C ALA A 83 6.39 -5.11 -4.05
N ILE A 84 7.39 -5.39 -4.89
CA ILE A 84 7.79 -4.51 -6.01
C ILE A 84 6.64 -4.34 -7.00
N GLU A 85 5.93 -5.43 -7.34
CA GLU A 85 4.75 -5.37 -8.21
C GLU A 85 3.67 -4.45 -7.62
N ASP A 86 3.33 -4.64 -6.35
CA ASP A 86 2.29 -3.86 -5.68
C ASP A 86 2.65 -2.37 -5.58
N PHE A 87 3.90 -2.03 -5.23
CA PHE A 87 4.33 -0.63 -5.23
C PHE A 87 4.39 -0.03 -6.63
N SER A 88 4.68 -0.83 -7.66
CA SER A 88 4.63 -0.38 -9.06
C SER A 88 3.22 -0.03 -9.48
N ALA A 89 2.23 -0.85 -9.12
CA ALA A 89 0.82 -0.55 -9.35
C ALA A 89 0.38 0.77 -8.67
N VAL A 90 0.88 1.06 -7.47
CA VAL A 90 0.65 2.35 -6.80
C VAL A 90 1.26 3.51 -7.59
N ILE A 91 2.49 3.38 -8.09
CA ILE A 91 3.18 4.43 -8.84
C ILE A 91 2.50 4.69 -10.20
N GLU A 92 2.13 3.64 -10.91
CA GLU A 92 1.45 3.68 -12.21
C GLU A 92 0.08 4.37 -12.14
N ALA A 93 -0.60 4.27 -10.99
CA ALA A 93 -1.84 4.98 -10.74
C ALA A 93 -1.67 6.51 -10.61
N ARG A 94 -0.44 7.04 -10.67
CA ARG A 94 -0.10 8.47 -10.58
C ARG A 94 -0.79 9.18 -9.39
N PRO A 95 -0.60 8.68 -8.16
CA PRO A 95 -1.24 9.25 -6.98
C PRO A 95 -0.60 10.59 -6.63
N ARG A 96 -1.12 11.27 -5.60
CA ARG A 96 -0.52 12.49 -5.06
C ARG A 96 0.95 12.25 -4.70
N LYS A 97 1.78 13.30 -4.82
CA LYS A 97 3.23 13.25 -4.62
C LYS A 97 3.65 12.55 -3.32
N SER A 98 2.93 12.75 -2.22
CA SER A 98 3.22 12.10 -0.93
C SER A 98 3.10 10.57 -0.99
N ILE A 99 2.03 10.06 -1.60
CA ILE A 99 1.79 8.63 -1.77
C ILE A 99 2.81 8.03 -2.74
N MET A 100 3.06 8.73 -3.86
CA MET A 100 4.04 8.32 -4.85
C MET A 100 5.44 8.22 -4.24
N LYS A 101 5.84 9.21 -3.42
CA LYS A 101 7.10 9.20 -2.69
C LYS A 101 7.19 8.01 -1.73
N ALA A 102 6.14 7.74 -0.95
CA ALA A 102 6.12 6.61 -0.04
C ALA A 102 6.26 5.27 -0.79
N ALA A 103 5.53 5.09 -1.89
CA ALA A 103 5.61 3.88 -2.71
C ALA A 103 7.00 3.69 -3.35
N LEU A 104 7.62 4.77 -3.87
CA LEU A 104 8.99 4.72 -4.40
C LEU A 104 9.99 4.33 -3.32
N MET A 105 9.86 4.85 -2.10
CA MET A 105 10.76 4.50 -0.99
C MET A 105 10.63 3.02 -0.63
N GLN A 106 9.41 2.52 -0.51
CA GLN A 106 9.19 1.11 -0.18
C GLN A 106 9.65 0.16 -1.31
N ARG A 107 9.40 0.53 -2.57
CA ARG A 107 9.91 -0.22 -3.73
C ARG A 107 11.43 -0.22 -3.78
N ALA A 108 12.08 0.90 -3.46
CA ALA A 108 13.54 0.97 -3.38
C ALA A 108 14.11 0.02 -2.31
N LEU A 109 13.46 -0.07 -1.14
CA LEU A 109 13.85 -1.00 -0.09
C LEU A 109 13.69 -2.46 -0.56
N ALA A 110 12.54 -2.81 -1.15
CA ALA A 110 12.32 -4.16 -1.66
C ALA A 110 13.33 -4.54 -2.76
N LYS A 111 13.63 -3.62 -3.68
CA LYS A 111 14.67 -3.82 -4.72
C LYS A 111 16.06 -4.05 -4.13
N GLU A 112 16.43 -3.32 -3.07
CA GLU A 112 17.70 -3.54 -2.38
C GLU A 112 17.78 -4.94 -1.76
N ARG A 113 16.65 -5.46 -1.23
CA ARG A 113 16.58 -6.82 -0.66
C ARG A 113 16.78 -7.93 -1.68
N ILE A 114 16.42 -7.71 -2.95
CA ILE A 114 16.69 -8.66 -4.05
C ILE A 114 17.99 -8.37 -4.81
N GLY A 115 18.79 -7.39 -4.37
CA GLY A 115 20.07 -7.05 -4.99
C GLY A 115 19.99 -6.08 -6.18
N ASP A 116 18.81 -5.58 -6.54
CA ASP A 116 18.62 -4.54 -7.57
C ASP A 116 19.02 -3.14 -7.02
N ARG A 117 20.34 -2.94 -6.91
CA ARG A 117 20.92 -1.69 -6.41
C ARG A 117 20.66 -0.52 -7.34
N GLU A 118 20.68 -0.74 -8.65
CA GLU A 118 20.45 0.31 -9.65
C GLU A 118 19.00 0.79 -9.62
N GLY A 119 18.04 -0.13 -9.64
CA GLY A 119 16.63 0.20 -9.54
C GLY A 119 16.26 0.82 -8.20
N SER A 120 16.88 0.38 -7.10
CA SER A 120 16.74 1.02 -5.78
C SER A 120 17.23 2.48 -5.81
N ALA A 121 18.43 2.72 -6.36
CA ALA A 121 18.98 4.06 -6.47
C ALA A 121 18.12 4.97 -7.37
N ALA A 122 17.57 4.44 -8.46
CA ALA A 122 16.64 5.16 -9.33
C ALA A 122 15.37 5.60 -8.59
N ASP A 123 14.74 4.69 -7.84
CA ASP A 123 13.53 5.00 -7.06
C ASP A 123 13.80 6.03 -5.97
N ARG A 124 14.95 5.95 -5.28
CA ARG A 124 15.37 6.96 -4.29
C ARG A 124 15.58 8.35 -4.90
N ARG A 125 16.17 8.43 -6.09
CA ARG A 125 16.34 9.70 -6.83
C ARG A 125 14.99 10.31 -7.23
N LEU A 126 14.05 9.49 -7.71
CA LEU A 126 12.70 9.98 -8.01
C LEU A 126 11.98 10.47 -6.74
N ALA A 127 12.09 9.73 -5.64
CA ALA A 127 11.47 10.10 -4.37
C ALA A 127 12.02 11.42 -3.79
N SER A 128 13.30 11.75 -4.00
CA SER A 128 13.89 13.00 -3.50
C SER A 128 13.33 14.22 -4.23
N ILE A 129 13.13 14.12 -5.55
CA ILE A 129 12.55 15.18 -6.40
C ILE A 129 11.07 15.44 -6.06
N LEU A 130 10.35 14.46 -5.50
CA LEU A 130 8.96 14.60 -5.07
C LEU A 130 8.80 15.32 -3.72
N SER A 131 9.89 15.68 -3.04
CA SER A 131 9.81 16.44 -1.79
C SER A 131 9.27 17.85 -2.04
N PRO A 132 8.40 18.40 -1.16
CA PRO A 132 8.13 19.83 -1.19
C PRO A 132 9.44 20.55 -0.90
N ASP A 133 9.79 21.56 -1.71
CA ASP A 133 10.81 22.54 -1.35
C ASP A 133 10.43 23.14 0.00
N LEU A 134 11.07 22.67 1.08
CA LEU A 134 10.97 23.31 2.40
C LEU A 134 11.86 24.56 2.51
N ASN A 135 12.60 24.91 1.45
CA ASN A 135 13.54 26.03 1.40
C ASN A 135 13.15 27.15 0.40
N LYS A 136 11.87 27.49 0.29
CA LYS A 136 11.44 28.81 -0.23
C LYS A 136 10.66 29.63 0.81
N GLN A 137 11.01 29.46 2.09
CA GLN A 137 10.80 30.49 3.11
C GLN A 137 12.16 31.03 3.53
N THR A 138 12.83 31.73 2.63
CA THR A 138 13.88 32.70 2.97
C THR A 138 14.22 33.44 1.68
N THR A 139 14.32 34.76 1.81
CA THR A 139 14.71 35.73 0.78
C THR A 139 13.74 35.88 -0.40
N GLU A 140 12.74 36.72 -0.19
CA GLU A 140 12.65 37.97 -0.96
C GLU A 140 12.17 39.09 -0.03
N LYS A 141 12.80 40.26 -0.18
CA LYS A 141 12.76 41.44 0.70
C LYS A 141 11.45 42.21 0.61
#